data_AF-A0A1H7VYH9-F1
#
_entry.id   AF-A0A1H7VYH9-F1
#
_cell.length_a   1.000
_cell.length_b   1.000
_cell.length_c   1.000
_cell.angle_alpha   90.00
_cell.angle_beta   90.00
_cell.angle_gamma   90.00
#
_symmetry.space_group_name_H-M   'P 1'
#
loop_
_entity.id
_entity.type
_entity.pdbx_description
1 polymer ?
#
loop_
_entity_poly.entity_id
_entity_poly.type
_entity_poly.pdbx_seq_one_letter_code
_entity_poly.pdbx_strand_id
1 'polypeptide(L)'
;MTVRRTTTALLAALTLTGTGLATGLATGTTAAYGQTLQTAAYAAWAPWTAYTAGTRVTYNGVDYECLQSHTSQPGWEPPNVPALWKAVTGGGDTTAPSAPGNLRSTSVTSNSVALAWNASTDDVGVTGYLVFRGGTQVATVTGTTYTDTGLAASTGYTYTVKARDAAGNVSGASNSLQVTTSGGTGTPGQPGAPSVTGTTNTSISLSWGASSGTVTGYRVYEGGSVVATVTGTSATVGSLGACTSHTYTVKAYNAAGESAASASVSGTTGGCTTGGRMPGAPYLYMGWGNPPSPATVMDATGVKSFTMAFILSSGGCNPAWDGQRPITGGADQQAINTIKSKGGSVQISFGGWQGNKLGPNCSTPEAFAGAVQKVIDGVGPAVVDFDIENTDEFESEVVQDRILNALKIVKAANPSVKIVVTFGTSTTGPTYWGTRLINRSKELAAPIDNYTIMPFDFGGGANMYQNTVNAAEGLKNALKSAFGWSDAQAYAHMGISGMNGLSDQQEVTNQSTWTQIRDYATSKGLTRLAFWSVNRDRPCPGGGVSESCSGISQTDWEFTKITAGF
;
A
#
# COMPACT_ATOMS: atom_id res chain seq x y z
N MET A 1 49.46 12.49 -4.88
CA MET A 1 50.87 12.11 -5.14
C MET A 1 50.86 11.21 -6.37
N THR A 2 51.48 11.47 -7.51
CA THR A 2 52.67 12.26 -7.79
C THR A 2 52.67 12.65 -9.28
N VAL A 3 53.08 13.89 -9.53
CA VAL A 3 53.30 14.54 -10.83
C VAL A 3 54.59 14.04 -11.47
N ARG A 4 54.69 14.16 -12.81
CA ARG A 4 55.88 14.47 -13.66
C ARG A 4 55.86 13.60 -14.94
N ARG A 5 56.21 14.06 -16.14
CA ARG A 5 57.14 15.15 -16.52
C ARG A 5 57.06 15.42 -18.05
N THR A 6 57.11 16.72 -18.40
CA THR A 6 57.91 17.38 -19.47
C THR A 6 57.81 17.01 -20.96
N THR A 7 57.26 17.98 -21.71
CA THR A 7 57.82 18.74 -22.87
C THR A 7 58.29 18.04 -24.16
N THR A 8 57.60 18.44 -25.25
CA THR A 8 58.11 19.15 -26.45
C THR A 8 59.34 18.62 -27.18
N ALA A 9 59.19 18.28 -28.46
CA ALA A 9 59.81 18.97 -29.61
C ALA A 9 59.96 18.05 -30.85
N LEU A 10 59.82 18.68 -32.02
CA LEU A 10 60.15 18.18 -33.36
C LEU A 10 61.60 17.68 -33.48
N LEU A 11 61.84 16.77 -34.44
CA LEU A 11 62.81 16.84 -35.57
C LEU A 11 62.81 15.46 -36.25
N ALA A 12 62.54 15.32 -37.56
CA ALA A 12 63.38 15.66 -38.73
C ALA A 12 64.57 14.69 -38.96
N ALA A 13 64.72 14.37 -40.25
CA ALA A 13 65.55 13.36 -40.89
C ALA A 13 67.08 13.53 -40.76
N LEU A 14 67.81 12.46 -41.14
CA LEU A 14 69.24 12.43 -41.45
C LEU A 14 69.42 11.43 -42.64
N THR A 15 69.49 11.86 -43.91
CA THR A 15 70.65 12.34 -44.72
C THR A 15 71.69 11.28 -45.13
N LEU A 16 72.05 11.24 -46.43
CA LEU A 16 73.37 11.69 -46.91
C LEU A 16 73.44 11.81 -48.47
N THR A 17 73.81 13.03 -48.91
CA THR A 17 74.72 13.46 -50.02
C THR A 17 74.67 12.79 -51.39
N GLY A 18 74.73 13.47 -52.54
CA GLY A 18 75.06 14.84 -53.00
C GLY A 18 75.17 14.74 -54.54
N THR A 19 75.19 15.75 -55.42
CA THR A 19 75.33 17.22 -55.42
C THR A 19 74.88 17.71 -56.81
N GLY A 20 74.31 18.91 -56.93
CA GLY A 20 74.18 19.60 -58.23
C GLY A 20 73.15 20.74 -58.27
N LEU A 21 73.65 21.97 -58.14
CA LEU A 21 73.05 23.31 -58.34
C LEU A 21 72.32 23.47 -59.71
N ALA A 22 71.39 24.38 -60.02
CA ALA A 22 70.85 25.60 -59.40
C ALA A 22 69.53 26.05 -60.10
N THR A 23 68.64 26.66 -59.30
CA THR A 23 67.74 27.83 -59.52
C THR A 23 66.75 27.92 -60.70
N GLY A 24 65.49 28.27 -60.39
CA GLY A 24 64.63 29.10 -61.26
C GLY A 24 63.12 28.94 -61.09
N LEU A 25 62.51 29.79 -60.28
CA LEU A 25 61.08 29.96 -59.95
C LEU A 25 60.08 30.02 -61.15
N ALA A 26 58.86 29.49 -60.99
CA ALA A 26 57.59 30.23 -61.05
C ALA A 26 56.34 29.32 -61.12
N THR A 27 55.25 29.83 -60.56
CA THR A 27 53.91 29.28 -60.29
C THR A 27 53.00 29.12 -61.52
N GLY A 28 52.01 28.20 -61.48
CA GLY A 28 50.78 28.32 -62.28
C GLY A 28 50.03 27.04 -62.68
N THR A 29 48.95 26.73 -61.95
CA THR A 29 47.60 26.28 -62.38
C THR A 29 47.33 25.19 -63.45
N THR A 30 46.41 24.29 -63.03
CA THR A 30 45.27 23.67 -63.74
C THR A 30 45.45 22.45 -64.66
N ALA A 31 44.45 21.57 -64.53
CA ALA A 31 44.35 20.20 -65.02
C ALA A 31 44.12 20.06 -66.53
N ALA A 32 44.46 18.89 -67.06
CA ALA A 32 43.74 18.31 -68.20
C ALA A 32 43.75 16.77 -68.13
N TYR A 33 42.54 16.22 -68.04
CA TYR A 33 41.99 15.11 -68.82
C TYR A 33 42.77 13.78 -68.91
N GLY A 34 42.20 12.77 -68.24
CA GLY A 34 41.99 11.38 -68.69
C GLY A 34 43.09 10.65 -69.47
N GLN A 35 43.61 9.59 -68.85
CA GLN A 35 43.85 8.32 -69.54
C GLN A 35 43.66 7.19 -68.51
N THR A 36 42.64 6.39 -68.77
CA THR A 36 42.28 5.10 -68.19
C THR A 36 43.46 4.11 -68.16
N LEU A 37 43.65 3.43 -67.03
CA LEU A 37 44.38 2.16 -67.00
C LEU A 37 43.49 1.10 -67.67
N GLN A 38 43.74 0.84 -68.95
CA GLN A 38 43.06 -0.19 -69.74
C GLN A 38 43.61 -1.56 -69.31
N THR A 39 42.80 -2.34 -68.59
CA THR A 39 42.96 -3.79 -68.47
C THR A 39 42.86 -4.39 -69.88
N ALA A 40 43.83 -5.22 -70.25
CA ALA A 40 43.93 -5.77 -71.61
C ALA A 40 42.69 -6.59 -71.95
N ALA A 41 41.88 -6.11 -72.89
CA ALA A 41 40.75 -6.84 -73.44
C ALA A 41 41.24 -8.11 -74.14
N TYR A 42 40.54 -9.24 -73.94
CA TYR A 42 40.82 -10.46 -74.71
C TYR A 42 40.62 -10.20 -76.21
N ALA A 43 41.34 -10.93 -77.04
CA ALA A 43 41.17 -10.81 -78.49
C ALA A 43 39.73 -11.17 -78.88
N ALA A 44 39.16 -10.42 -79.83
CA ALA A 44 37.84 -10.76 -80.36
C ALA A 44 37.88 -12.15 -81.01
N TRP A 45 36.81 -12.93 -80.82
CA TRP A 45 36.66 -14.19 -81.55
C TRP A 45 36.64 -13.91 -83.06
N ALA A 46 37.35 -14.72 -83.83
CA ALA A 46 37.42 -14.64 -85.28
C ALA A 46 37.23 -16.03 -85.89
N PRO A 47 36.58 -16.14 -87.07
CA PRO A 47 36.50 -17.40 -87.80
C PRO A 47 37.88 -17.80 -88.35
N TRP A 48 38.05 -19.09 -88.68
CA TRP A 48 39.28 -19.67 -89.23
C TRP A 48 40.54 -19.51 -88.35
N THR A 49 40.35 -19.24 -87.06
CA THR A 49 41.43 -18.99 -86.11
C THR A 49 41.63 -20.20 -85.22
N ALA A 50 42.88 -20.62 -85.04
CA ALA A 50 43.23 -21.71 -84.14
C ALA A 50 43.24 -21.22 -82.68
N TYR A 51 42.40 -21.83 -81.85
CA TYR A 51 42.34 -21.59 -80.41
C TYR A 51 42.78 -22.86 -79.67
N THR A 52 43.58 -22.69 -78.62
CA THR A 52 43.93 -23.78 -77.71
C THR A 52 42.99 -23.79 -76.51
N ALA A 53 42.72 -24.97 -75.92
CA ALA A 53 41.93 -25.06 -74.70
C ALA A 53 42.50 -24.13 -73.60
N GLY A 54 41.62 -23.38 -72.93
CA GLY A 54 41.96 -22.31 -71.99
C GLY A 54 42.15 -20.92 -72.62
N THR A 55 42.19 -20.80 -73.95
CA THR A 55 42.25 -19.47 -74.61
C THR A 55 40.96 -18.69 -74.32
N ARG A 56 41.09 -17.42 -73.96
CA ARG A 56 39.95 -16.52 -73.74
C ARG A 56 39.79 -15.52 -74.89
N VAL A 57 38.55 -15.33 -75.31
CA VAL A 57 38.17 -14.41 -76.39
C VAL A 57 36.90 -13.66 -76.02
N THR A 58 36.69 -12.49 -76.63
CA THR A 58 35.43 -11.74 -76.49
C THR A 58 34.59 -11.88 -77.76
N TYR A 59 33.29 -12.17 -77.63
CA TYR A 59 32.34 -12.17 -78.75
C TYR A 59 31.04 -11.49 -78.33
N ASN A 60 30.60 -10.47 -79.08
CA ASN A 60 29.44 -9.63 -78.77
C ASN A 60 29.40 -9.12 -77.32
N GLY A 61 30.57 -8.74 -76.78
CA GLY A 61 30.70 -8.18 -75.43
C GLY A 61 30.69 -9.21 -74.28
N VAL A 62 30.66 -10.51 -74.59
CA VAL A 62 30.75 -11.59 -73.60
C VAL A 62 32.07 -12.31 -73.77
N ASP A 63 32.76 -12.58 -72.65
CA ASP A 63 33.99 -13.35 -72.64
C ASP A 63 33.70 -14.86 -72.60
N TYR A 64 34.45 -15.60 -73.41
CA TYR A 64 34.35 -17.05 -73.50
C TYR A 64 35.71 -17.69 -73.35
N GLU A 65 35.75 -18.81 -72.63
CA GLU A 65 36.93 -19.67 -72.51
C GLU A 65 36.77 -20.89 -73.43
N CYS A 66 37.78 -21.14 -74.26
CA CYS A 66 37.85 -22.28 -75.17
C CYS A 66 37.99 -23.58 -74.35
N LEU A 67 37.03 -24.49 -74.46
CA LEU A 67 37.04 -25.75 -73.72
C LEU A 67 37.90 -26.83 -74.37
N GLN A 68 38.02 -26.79 -75.70
CA GLN A 68 38.72 -27.80 -76.50
C GLN A 68 39.47 -27.11 -77.63
N SER A 69 40.76 -27.46 -77.84
CA SER A 69 41.56 -26.86 -78.92
C SER A 69 40.94 -27.15 -80.29
N HIS A 70 40.72 -26.11 -81.10
CA HIS A 70 40.10 -26.23 -82.42
C HIS A 70 40.48 -25.06 -83.33
N THR A 71 40.20 -25.16 -84.62
CA THR A 71 40.18 -24.03 -85.55
C THR A 71 38.73 -23.62 -85.80
N SER A 72 38.36 -22.38 -85.48
CA SER A 72 36.98 -21.88 -85.59
C SER A 72 36.49 -21.84 -87.04
N GLN A 73 35.17 -21.91 -87.24
CA GLN A 73 34.52 -21.77 -88.56
C GLN A 73 33.37 -20.74 -88.45
N PRO A 74 32.92 -20.14 -89.57
CA PRO A 74 31.67 -19.37 -89.59
C PRO A 74 30.50 -20.21 -89.08
N GLY A 75 29.67 -19.67 -88.18
CA GLY A 75 28.59 -20.41 -87.52
C GLY A 75 29.01 -21.11 -86.20
N TRP A 76 30.29 -21.09 -85.85
CA TRP A 76 30.83 -21.61 -84.58
C TRP A 76 31.16 -20.49 -83.59
N GLU A 77 30.42 -19.39 -83.66
CA GLU A 77 30.53 -18.30 -82.70
C GLU A 77 30.28 -18.85 -81.29
N PRO A 78 30.97 -18.34 -80.26
CA PRO A 78 30.95 -18.93 -78.92
C PRO A 78 29.57 -19.30 -78.33
N PRO A 79 28.50 -18.49 -78.45
CA PRO A 79 27.18 -18.89 -77.95
C PRO A 79 26.50 -20.02 -78.75
N ASN A 80 26.90 -20.24 -80.01
CA ASN A 80 26.28 -21.21 -80.91
C ASN A 80 26.80 -22.64 -80.69
N VAL A 81 28.00 -22.78 -80.11
CA VAL A 81 28.66 -24.09 -79.91
C VAL A 81 29.20 -24.25 -78.48
N PRO A 82 28.31 -24.43 -77.47
CA PRO A 82 28.67 -24.52 -76.05
C PRO A 82 29.55 -25.73 -75.68
N ALA A 83 29.69 -26.70 -76.59
CA ALA A 83 30.63 -27.81 -76.42
C ALA A 83 32.11 -27.38 -76.58
N LEU A 84 32.36 -26.28 -77.30
CA LEU A 84 33.69 -25.73 -77.56
C LEU A 84 33.99 -24.48 -76.72
N TRP A 85 32.95 -23.80 -76.23
CA TRP A 85 33.10 -22.52 -75.51
C TRP A 85 32.25 -22.49 -74.25
N LYS A 86 32.83 -21.94 -73.17
CA LYS A 86 32.11 -21.64 -71.93
C LYS A 86 32.07 -20.13 -71.71
N ALA A 87 30.86 -19.59 -71.59
CA ALA A 87 30.68 -18.20 -71.17
C ALA A 87 31.30 -18.00 -69.77
N VAL A 88 32.20 -17.04 -69.65
CA VAL A 88 32.79 -16.66 -68.37
C VAL A 88 31.83 -15.66 -67.72
N THR A 89 30.88 -16.17 -66.94
CA THR A 89 29.99 -15.32 -66.14
C THR A 89 30.74 -14.82 -64.90
N GLY A 90 30.94 -13.50 -64.79
CA GLY A 90 31.56 -12.84 -63.63
C GLY A 90 33.07 -12.58 -63.73
N GLY A 91 33.61 -12.27 -64.92
CA GLY A 91 35.07 -12.27 -65.14
C GLY A 91 35.77 -10.95 -65.48
N GLY A 92 35.07 -9.82 -65.64
CA GLY A 92 35.71 -8.57 -66.07
C GLY A 92 35.32 -7.33 -65.26
N ASP A 93 34.16 -7.35 -64.60
CA ASP A 93 33.72 -6.23 -63.80
C ASP A 93 34.42 -6.25 -62.43
N THR A 94 35.28 -5.26 -62.22
CA THR A 94 36.00 -5.02 -60.96
C THR A 94 35.48 -3.78 -60.22
N THR A 95 34.49 -3.10 -60.78
CA THR A 95 33.92 -1.90 -60.19
C THR A 95 32.89 -2.33 -59.17
N ALA A 96 32.99 -1.81 -57.95
CA ALA A 96 31.94 -2.07 -56.95
C ALA A 96 30.77 -1.10 -57.16
N PRO A 97 29.52 -1.55 -56.91
CA PRO A 97 28.37 -0.65 -56.93
C PRO A 97 28.52 0.53 -55.97
N SER A 98 27.81 1.61 -56.25
CA SER A 98 27.70 2.74 -55.30
C SER A 98 27.02 2.29 -54.00
N ALA A 99 27.43 2.88 -52.87
CA ALA A 99 26.81 2.56 -51.59
C ALA A 99 25.32 2.96 -51.58
N PRO A 100 24.41 2.14 -51.03
CA PRO A 100 23.00 2.49 -50.93
C PRO A 100 22.81 3.78 -50.12
N GLY A 101 22.02 4.72 -50.65
CA GLY A 101 21.74 6.00 -49.99
C GLY A 101 20.47 5.98 -49.14
N ASN A 102 20.34 6.91 -48.18
CA ASN A 102 19.09 7.20 -47.46
C ASN A 102 18.42 5.96 -46.82
N LEU A 103 19.19 5.13 -46.12
CA LEU A 103 18.63 4.06 -45.31
C LEU A 103 17.78 4.65 -44.18
N ARG A 104 16.50 4.29 -44.16
CA ARG A 104 15.50 4.79 -43.22
C ARG A 104 14.51 3.70 -42.81
N SER A 105 13.89 3.90 -41.65
CA SER A 105 12.76 3.10 -41.20
C SER A 105 11.45 3.65 -41.78
N THR A 106 10.57 2.77 -42.23
CA THR A 106 9.22 3.11 -42.71
C THR A 106 8.11 2.70 -41.74
N SER A 107 8.37 1.72 -40.87
CA SER A 107 7.46 1.30 -39.80
C SER A 107 8.22 0.55 -38.71
N VAL A 108 7.75 0.67 -37.48
CA VAL A 108 8.32 0.01 -36.31
C VAL A 108 7.19 -0.59 -35.48
N THR A 109 7.29 -1.88 -35.20
CA THR A 109 6.41 -2.57 -34.25
C THR A 109 7.21 -3.06 -33.04
N SER A 110 6.57 -3.83 -32.16
CA SER A 110 7.23 -4.45 -31.02
C SER A 110 8.13 -5.62 -31.38
N ASN A 111 7.99 -6.19 -32.58
CA ASN A 111 8.76 -7.37 -33.02
C ASN A 111 9.30 -7.26 -34.45
N SER A 112 9.16 -6.10 -35.09
CA SER A 112 9.63 -5.89 -36.46
C SER A 112 10.03 -4.45 -36.76
N VAL A 113 10.94 -4.28 -37.72
CA VAL A 113 11.36 -3.00 -38.30
C VAL A 113 11.34 -3.10 -39.81
N ALA A 114 10.59 -2.22 -40.47
CA ALA A 114 10.56 -2.10 -41.93
C ALA A 114 11.56 -1.04 -42.41
N LEU A 115 12.41 -1.40 -43.35
CA LEU A 115 13.51 -0.61 -43.88
C LEU A 115 13.28 -0.27 -45.35
N ALA A 116 13.74 0.91 -45.75
CA ALA A 116 13.82 1.34 -47.15
C ALA A 116 15.12 2.14 -47.40
N TRP A 117 15.66 2.04 -48.61
CA TRP A 117 16.83 2.80 -49.05
C TRP A 117 16.70 3.22 -50.52
N ASN A 118 17.58 4.09 -50.98
CA ASN A 118 17.69 4.48 -52.38
C ASN A 118 18.51 3.43 -53.15
N ALA A 119 18.14 3.19 -54.41
CA ALA A 119 18.86 2.25 -55.26
C ALA A 119 20.33 2.67 -55.46
N SER A 120 21.17 1.67 -55.71
CA SER A 120 22.59 1.83 -56.03
C SER A 120 22.73 1.79 -57.55
N THR A 121 23.85 2.31 -58.03
CA THR A 121 24.21 2.32 -59.45
C THR A 121 25.55 1.61 -59.62
N ASP A 122 25.75 1.03 -60.77
CA ASP A 122 26.94 0.26 -61.13
C ASP A 122 27.10 0.32 -62.66
N ASP A 123 28.30 0.07 -63.18
CA ASP A 123 28.59 0.10 -64.62
C ASP A 123 28.05 -1.14 -65.36
N VAL A 124 27.91 -2.28 -64.69
CA VAL A 124 27.34 -3.52 -65.25
C VAL A 124 26.02 -3.93 -64.59
N GLY A 125 25.73 -3.40 -63.41
CA GLY A 125 24.40 -3.37 -62.80
C GLY A 125 24.32 -4.09 -61.46
N VAL A 126 23.43 -3.58 -60.59
CA VAL A 126 23.24 -4.11 -59.23
C VAL A 126 22.28 -5.30 -59.25
N THR A 127 22.71 -6.43 -58.68
CA THR A 127 21.90 -7.67 -58.60
C THR A 127 21.24 -7.88 -57.24
N GLY A 128 21.62 -7.10 -56.23
CA GLY A 128 20.85 -7.00 -54.99
C GLY A 128 21.60 -6.34 -53.83
N TYR A 129 21.07 -6.55 -52.63
CA TYR A 129 21.47 -5.88 -51.41
C TYR A 129 21.67 -6.87 -50.26
N LEU A 130 22.68 -6.62 -49.44
CA LEU A 130 23.00 -7.33 -48.21
C LEU A 130 22.59 -6.46 -47.02
N VAL A 131 21.68 -6.94 -46.18
CA VAL A 131 21.17 -6.20 -45.02
C VAL A 131 21.85 -6.72 -43.76
N PHE A 132 22.40 -5.82 -42.95
CA PHE A 132 23.12 -6.15 -41.72
C PHE A 132 22.39 -5.58 -40.49
N ARG A 133 22.25 -6.38 -39.45
CA ARG A 133 21.77 -5.99 -38.11
C ARG A 133 22.89 -6.19 -37.09
N GLY A 134 23.32 -5.12 -36.44
CA GLY A 134 24.41 -5.18 -35.46
C GLY A 134 25.71 -5.76 -36.04
N GLY A 135 25.96 -5.56 -37.34
CA GLY A 135 27.11 -6.11 -38.06
C GLY A 135 26.94 -7.54 -38.62
N THR A 136 25.87 -8.26 -38.25
CA THR A 136 25.57 -9.59 -38.79
C THR A 136 24.63 -9.49 -39.99
N GLN A 137 24.92 -10.17 -41.10
CA GLN A 137 24.02 -10.21 -42.25
C GLN A 137 22.74 -10.98 -41.88
N VAL A 138 21.58 -10.34 -42.03
CA VAL A 138 20.26 -10.94 -41.72
C VAL A 138 19.47 -11.28 -42.97
N ALA A 139 19.76 -10.65 -44.11
CA ALA A 139 19.08 -10.94 -45.36
C ALA A 139 19.89 -10.56 -46.60
N THR A 140 19.50 -11.17 -47.72
CA THR A 140 19.90 -10.79 -49.08
C THR A 140 18.63 -10.57 -49.88
N VAL A 141 18.46 -9.38 -50.46
CA VAL A 141 17.23 -8.99 -51.20
C VAL A 141 17.58 -8.41 -52.56
N THR A 142 16.65 -8.41 -53.51
CA THR A 142 16.82 -7.79 -54.84
C THR A 142 16.18 -6.40 -54.92
N GLY A 143 15.19 -6.12 -54.07
CA GLY A 143 14.53 -4.82 -53.97
C GLY A 143 15.21 -3.84 -53.01
N THR A 144 14.65 -2.63 -52.89
CA THR A 144 15.16 -1.54 -52.03
C THR A 144 14.43 -1.43 -50.69
N THR A 145 13.77 -2.49 -50.27
CA THR A 145 13.05 -2.59 -48.99
C THR A 145 13.26 -3.94 -48.33
N TYR A 146 13.16 -3.98 -47.00
CA TYR A 146 13.22 -5.22 -46.22
C TYR A 146 12.50 -5.04 -44.88
N THR A 147 11.77 -6.05 -44.41
CA THR A 147 11.18 -6.04 -43.05
C THR A 147 11.87 -7.09 -42.21
N ASP A 148 12.60 -6.66 -41.18
CA ASP A 148 13.20 -7.55 -40.20
C ASP A 148 12.16 -7.91 -39.13
N THR A 149 12.00 -9.20 -38.82
CA THR A 149 10.97 -9.71 -37.90
C THR A 149 11.59 -10.60 -36.83
N GLY A 150 10.83 -10.93 -35.77
CA GLY A 150 11.33 -11.74 -34.65
C GLY A 150 12.26 -10.96 -33.71
N LEU A 151 12.14 -9.64 -33.70
CA LEU A 151 12.92 -8.76 -32.82
C LEU A 151 12.33 -8.74 -31.40
N ALA A 152 13.18 -8.46 -30.41
CA ALA A 152 12.77 -8.24 -29.04
C ALA A 152 12.21 -6.83 -28.87
N ALA A 153 11.13 -6.69 -28.11
CA ALA A 153 10.49 -5.40 -27.86
C ALA A 153 11.37 -4.46 -27.04
N SER A 154 11.11 -3.15 -27.14
CA SER A 154 11.86 -2.10 -26.43
C SER A 154 13.39 -2.19 -26.58
N THR A 155 13.88 -2.80 -27.67
CA THR A 155 15.30 -3.05 -27.90
C THR A 155 15.81 -2.19 -29.05
N GLY A 156 16.99 -1.58 -28.86
CA GLY A 156 17.67 -0.80 -29.89
C GLY A 156 18.39 -1.70 -30.89
N TYR A 157 18.12 -1.51 -32.17
CA TYR A 157 18.76 -2.20 -33.29
C TYR A 157 19.47 -1.21 -34.21
N THR A 158 20.60 -1.63 -34.78
CA THR A 158 21.37 -0.85 -35.75
C THR A 158 21.44 -1.58 -37.09
N TYR A 159 21.13 -0.88 -38.18
CA TYR A 159 21.09 -1.42 -39.53
C TYR A 159 22.04 -0.70 -40.49
N THR A 160 22.63 -1.47 -41.39
CA THR A 160 23.35 -0.98 -42.59
C THR A 160 23.03 -1.88 -43.79
N VAL A 161 23.17 -1.35 -45.00
CA VAL A 161 22.94 -2.08 -46.24
C VAL A 161 24.14 -1.90 -47.19
N LYS A 162 24.51 -2.96 -47.91
CA LYS A 162 25.49 -2.94 -49.01
C LYS A 162 24.86 -3.43 -50.30
N ALA A 163 25.26 -2.93 -51.45
CA ALA A 163 24.87 -3.44 -52.76
C ALA A 163 25.89 -4.47 -53.27
N ARG A 164 25.44 -5.37 -54.15
CA ARG A 164 26.28 -6.33 -54.88
C ARG A 164 25.88 -6.41 -56.35
N ASP A 165 26.84 -6.70 -57.22
CA ASP A 165 26.63 -6.94 -58.65
C ASP A 165 26.65 -8.45 -58.98
N ALA A 166 26.72 -8.79 -60.27
CA ALA A 166 26.78 -10.18 -60.75
C ALA A 166 28.18 -10.79 -60.68
N ALA A 167 29.24 -9.96 -60.67
CA ALA A 167 30.64 -10.36 -60.56
C ALA A 167 31.05 -10.64 -59.10
N GLY A 168 30.25 -10.20 -58.14
CA GLY A 168 30.46 -10.39 -56.71
C GLY A 168 31.13 -9.19 -56.04
N ASN A 169 31.30 -8.05 -56.70
CA ASN A 169 31.80 -6.86 -56.02
C ASN A 169 30.74 -6.33 -55.06
N VAL A 170 31.19 -5.78 -53.93
CA VAL A 170 30.32 -5.31 -52.85
C VAL A 170 30.65 -3.86 -52.53
N SER A 171 29.62 -3.02 -52.47
CA SER A 171 29.76 -1.60 -52.19
C SER A 171 30.27 -1.30 -50.77
N GLY A 172 30.62 -0.03 -50.54
CA GLY A 172 30.62 0.55 -49.19
C GLY A 172 29.25 0.42 -48.51
N ALA A 173 29.21 0.50 -47.18
CA ALA A 173 27.95 0.48 -46.43
C ALA A 173 27.19 1.81 -46.58
N SER A 174 25.86 1.73 -46.50
CA SER A 174 24.99 2.90 -46.33
C SER A 174 25.28 3.68 -45.04
N ASN A 175 24.54 4.78 -44.80
CA ASN A 175 24.44 5.36 -43.46
C ASN A 175 23.96 4.31 -42.44
N SER A 176 24.42 4.45 -41.20
CA SER A 176 23.94 3.65 -40.07
C SER A 176 22.57 4.16 -39.62
N LEU A 177 21.62 3.25 -39.43
CA LEU A 177 20.27 3.57 -38.94
C LEU A 177 20.06 2.88 -37.59
N GLN A 178 19.80 3.67 -36.54
CA GLN A 178 19.37 3.14 -35.24
C GLN A 178 17.86 3.28 -35.07
N VAL A 179 17.22 2.19 -34.66
CA VAL A 179 15.77 2.11 -34.43
C VAL A 179 15.51 1.30 -33.17
N THR A 180 14.64 1.80 -32.30
CA THR A 180 14.16 1.05 -31.13
C THR A 180 12.77 0.50 -31.42
N THR A 181 12.60 -0.82 -31.35
CA THR A 181 11.27 -1.45 -31.46
C THR A 181 10.32 -0.89 -30.41
N SER A 182 9.04 -0.74 -30.74
CA SER A 182 8.05 -0.23 -29.78
C SER A 182 7.85 -1.22 -28.60
N GLY A 183 7.17 -0.75 -27.55
CA GLY A 183 6.87 -1.59 -26.38
C GLY A 183 6.05 -2.82 -26.79
N GLY A 184 6.39 -3.98 -26.22
CA GLY A 184 5.69 -5.23 -26.45
C GLY A 184 4.25 -5.19 -25.94
N THR A 185 3.40 -5.99 -26.56
CA THR A 185 2.07 -6.35 -26.03
C THR A 185 2.20 -7.25 -24.80
N GLY A 186 3.14 -7.01 -23.89
CA GLY A 186 3.26 -7.74 -22.64
C GLY A 186 2.11 -7.38 -21.70
N THR A 187 2.00 -8.11 -20.59
CA THR A 187 1.13 -7.68 -19.50
C THR A 187 1.52 -6.26 -19.07
N PRO A 188 0.56 -5.41 -18.65
CA PRO A 188 0.88 -4.04 -18.25
C PRO A 188 1.90 -3.97 -17.11
N GLY A 189 2.49 -2.79 -16.89
CA GLY A 189 3.32 -2.54 -15.71
C GLY A 189 2.52 -2.62 -14.39
N GLN A 190 3.21 -2.70 -13.26
CA GLN A 190 2.55 -2.61 -11.96
C GLN A 190 1.86 -1.24 -11.80
N PRO A 191 0.58 -1.16 -11.39
CA PRO A 191 -0.05 0.12 -11.04
C PRO A 191 0.62 0.78 -9.83
N GLY A 192 0.44 2.09 -9.69
CA GLY A 192 0.85 2.81 -8.48
C GLY A 192 0.14 2.30 -7.23
N ALA A 193 0.71 2.55 -6.05
CA ALA A 193 0.08 2.16 -4.79
C ALA A 193 -1.30 2.82 -4.63
N PRO A 194 -2.36 2.06 -4.34
CA PRO A 194 -3.68 2.61 -4.12
C PRO A 194 -3.77 3.37 -2.80
N SER A 195 -4.70 4.31 -2.74
CA SER A 195 -5.03 5.13 -1.58
C SER A 195 -6.55 5.17 -1.38
N VAL A 196 -7.00 5.23 -0.13
CA VAL A 196 -8.41 5.43 0.20
C VAL A 196 -8.75 6.91 0.04
N THR A 197 -9.74 7.21 -0.81
CA THR A 197 -10.17 8.59 -1.10
C THR A 197 -11.51 8.95 -0.44
N GLY A 198 -12.25 7.96 0.06
CA GLY A 198 -13.49 8.19 0.78
C GLY A 198 -14.06 6.88 1.31
N THR A 199 -14.87 6.97 2.37
CA THR A 199 -15.58 5.83 2.94
C THR A 199 -17.02 6.22 3.27
N THR A 200 -17.93 5.26 3.16
CA THR A 200 -19.30 5.33 3.70
C THR A 200 -19.52 4.12 4.61
N ASN A 201 -20.73 4.00 5.18
CA ASN A 201 -21.08 2.83 6.01
C ASN A 201 -21.09 1.51 5.22
N THR A 202 -21.12 1.56 3.89
CA THR A 202 -21.24 0.36 3.04
C THR A 202 -20.31 0.39 1.84
N SER A 203 -19.35 1.32 1.78
CA SER A 203 -18.43 1.43 0.65
C SER A 203 -17.08 2.06 0.99
N ILE A 204 -16.07 1.72 0.19
CA ILE A 204 -14.72 2.31 0.22
C ILE A 204 -14.36 2.75 -1.20
N SER A 205 -13.98 4.01 -1.37
CA SER A 205 -13.48 4.60 -2.61
C SER A 205 -11.95 4.61 -2.62
N LEU A 206 -11.36 4.23 -3.75
CA LEU A 206 -9.93 4.06 -3.97
C LEU A 206 -9.48 4.88 -5.18
N SER A 207 -8.23 5.35 -5.15
CA SER A 207 -7.51 5.89 -6.31
C SER A 207 -6.07 5.38 -6.35
N TRP A 208 -5.47 5.28 -7.53
CA TRP A 208 -4.09 4.82 -7.73
C TRP A 208 -3.40 5.51 -8.92
N GLY A 209 -2.09 5.35 -9.02
CA GLY A 209 -1.31 5.81 -10.18
C GLY A 209 -1.46 4.88 -11.38
N ALA A 210 -1.46 5.44 -12.60
CA ALA A 210 -1.59 4.67 -13.84
C ALA A 210 -0.42 3.69 -14.04
N SER A 211 -0.71 2.56 -14.67
CA SER A 211 0.27 1.56 -15.11
C SER A 211 0.94 1.96 -16.43
N SER A 212 2.17 1.49 -16.66
CA SER A 212 2.90 1.64 -17.93
C SER A 212 2.52 0.56 -18.95
N GLY A 213 2.81 0.82 -20.23
CA GLY A 213 2.46 -0.09 -21.33
C GLY A 213 1.02 0.05 -21.79
N THR A 214 0.52 -0.90 -22.58
CA THR A 214 -0.85 -0.90 -23.08
C THR A 214 -1.81 -1.40 -22.00
N VAL A 215 -2.72 -0.55 -21.50
CA VAL A 215 -3.70 -0.89 -20.46
C VAL A 215 -5.12 -0.87 -21.04
N THR A 216 -5.85 -1.97 -20.88
CA THR A 216 -7.30 -2.05 -21.19
C THR A 216 -8.14 -1.64 -19.97
N GLY A 217 -7.68 -1.96 -18.76
CA GLY A 217 -8.32 -1.53 -17.52
C GLY A 217 -7.59 -2.03 -16.29
N TYR A 218 -8.26 -1.93 -15.15
CA TYR A 218 -7.78 -2.32 -13.83
C TYR A 218 -8.80 -3.22 -13.12
N ARG A 219 -8.29 -4.14 -12.31
CA ARG A 219 -9.07 -4.99 -11.40
C ARG A 219 -8.61 -4.73 -9.97
N VAL A 220 -9.58 -4.49 -9.10
CA VAL A 220 -9.37 -4.36 -7.66
C VAL A 220 -9.62 -5.72 -7.04
N TYR A 221 -8.67 -6.18 -6.24
CA TYR A 221 -8.68 -7.46 -5.56
C TYR A 221 -8.81 -7.27 -4.06
N GLU A 222 -9.62 -8.11 -3.42
CA GLU A 222 -9.60 -8.35 -1.97
C GLU A 222 -9.20 -9.81 -1.75
N GLY A 223 -8.03 -10.02 -1.15
CA GLY A 223 -7.39 -11.35 -1.16
C GLY A 223 -7.17 -11.84 -2.59
N GLY A 224 -7.80 -12.96 -2.95
CA GLY A 224 -7.74 -13.55 -4.30
C GLY A 224 -8.92 -13.19 -5.22
N SER A 225 -9.93 -12.48 -4.71
CA SER A 225 -11.20 -12.23 -5.43
C SER A 225 -11.23 -10.85 -6.08
N VAL A 226 -11.69 -10.75 -7.32
CA VAL A 226 -11.94 -9.47 -8.00
C VAL A 226 -13.22 -8.85 -7.45
N VAL A 227 -13.12 -7.68 -6.81
CA VAL A 227 -14.26 -6.95 -6.24
C VAL A 227 -14.70 -5.76 -7.09
N ALA A 228 -13.86 -5.29 -8.03
CA ALA A 228 -14.23 -4.29 -9.02
C ALA A 228 -13.37 -4.40 -10.29
N THR A 229 -13.93 -4.03 -11.45
CA THR A 229 -13.21 -3.88 -12.72
C THR A 229 -13.55 -2.52 -13.33
N VAL A 230 -12.55 -1.71 -13.66
CA VAL A 230 -12.71 -0.33 -14.14
C VAL A 230 -11.74 -0.04 -15.28
N THR A 231 -12.00 0.98 -16.09
CA THR A 231 -11.07 1.44 -17.14
C THR A 231 -10.21 2.63 -16.68
N GLY A 232 -10.65 3.37 -15.67
CA GLY A 232 -9.93 4.48 -15.05
C GLY A 232 -9.06 4.06 -13.85
N THR A 233 -8.47 5.04 -13.17
CA THR A 233 -7.55 4.83 -12.03
C THR A 233 -8.21 5.04 -10.66
N SER A 234 -9.52 4.78 -10.59
CA SER A 234 -10.30 4.83 -9.35
C SER A 234 -11.44 3.82 -9.39
N ALA A 235 -11.86 3.37 -8.20
CA ALA A 235 -13.01 2.49 -8.04
C ALA A 235 -13.68 2.74 -6.68
N THR A 236 -14.95 2.38 -6.56
CA THR A 236 -15.64 2.30 -5.27
C THR A 236 -16.15 0.88 -5.08
N VAL A 237 -15.70 0.21 -4.02
CA VAL A 237 -16.18 -1.11 -3.62
C VAL A 237 -17.37 -0.89 -2.68
N GLY A 238 -18.55 -1.38 -3.08
CA GLY A 238 -19.80 -1.21 -2.32
C GLY A 238 -20.31 -2.51 -1.69
N SER A 239 -21.53 -2.47 -1.13
CA SER A 239 -22.17 -3.60 -0.46
C SER A 239 -21.35 -4.21 0.68
N LEU A 240 -20.52 -3.40 1.33
CA LEU A 240 -19.69 -3.81 2.45
C LEU A 240 -20.48 -3.71 3.76
N GLY A 241 -20.06 -4.49 4.76
CA GLY A 241 -20.54 -4.31 6.13
C GLY A 241 -20.10 -2.96 6.70
N ALA A 242 -20.83 -2.44 7.69
CA ALA A 242 -20.38 -1.26 8.43
C ALA A 242 -19.26 -1.64 9.41
N CYS A 243 -18.31 -0.73 9.63
CA CYS A 243 -17.15 -0.93 10.51
C CYS A 243 -16.26 -2.15 10.20
N THR A 244 -16.24 -2.60 8.96
CA THR A 244 -15.38 -3.70 8.54
C THR A 244 -14.14 -3.16 7.87
N SER A 245 -12.98 -3.69 8.26
CA SER A 245 -11.71 -3.39 7.61
C SER A 245 -11.53 -4.30 6.41
N HIS A 246 -11.13 -3.69 5.30
CA HIS A 246 -10.91 -4.33 4.01
C HIS A 246 -9.53 -3.98 3.50
N THR A 247 -8.87 -4.93 2.84
CA THR A 247 -7.52 -4.75 2.28
C THR A 247 -7.54 -5.05 0.79
N TYR A 248 -7.12 -4.06 0.00
CA TYR A 248 -7.19 -4.11 -1.44
C TYR A 248 -5.82 -4.05 -2.10
N THR A 249 -5.70 -4.76 -3.24
CA THR A 249 -4.61 -4.58 -4.22
C THR A 249 -5.21 -4.31 -5.59
N VAL A 250 -4.42 -3.75 -6.51
CA VAL A 250 -4.86 -3.44 -7.88
C VAL A 250 -3.92 -4.05 -8.89
N LYS A 251 -4.47 -4.62 -9.96
CA LYS A 251 -3.72 -5.06 -11.15
C LYS A 251 -4.28 -4.37 -12.39
N ALA A 252 -3.41 -3.88 -13.27
CA ALA A 252 -3.77 -3.53 -14.63
C ALA A 252 -3.86 -4.78 -15.50
N TYR A 253 -4.72 -4.76 -16.53
CA TYR A 253 -4.87 -5.86 -17.50
C TYR A 253 -4.99 -5.36 -18.93
N ASN A 254 -4.63 -6.22 -19.87
CA ASN A 254 -4.88 -6.09 -21.31
C ASN A 254 -5.11 -7.47 -21.95
N ALA A 255 -5.11 -7.54 -23.27
CA ALA A 255 -5.29 -8.80 -24.01
C ALA A 255 -4.21 -9.86 -23.74
N ALA A 256 -3.03 -9.47 -23.26
CA ALA A 256 -1.93 -10.37 -22.94
C ALA A 256 -1.93 -10.87 -21.49
N GLY A 257 -2.78 -10.31 -20.62
CA GLY A 257 -2.95 -10.75 -19.23
C GLY A 257 -2.86 -9.62 -18.20
N GLU A 258 -2.59 -9.99 -16.95
CA GLU A 258 -2.51 -9.06 -15.82
C GLU A 258 -1.07 -8.72 -15.42
N SER A 259 -0.86 -7.47 -15.02
CA SER A 259 0.33 -7.00 -14.33
C SER A 259 0.56 -7.68 -12.96
N ALA A 260 1.73 -7.45 -12.36
CA ALA A 260 1.94 -7.68 -10.93
C ALA A 260 0.98 -6.82 -10.09
N ALA A 261 0.57 -7.33 -8.92
CA ALA A 261 -0.29 -6.59 -7.99
C ALA A 261 0.45 -5.37 -7.41
N SER A 262 -0.25 -4.25 -7.23
CA SER A 262 0.24 -3.09 -6.49
C SER A 262 0.57 -3.45 -5.03
N ALA A 263 1.19 -2.52 -4.29
CA ALA A 263 1.15 -2.56 -2.83
C ALA A 263 -0.31 -2.57 -2.33
N SER A 264 -0.54 -3.13 -1.14
CA SER A 264 -1.87 -3.18 -0.53
C SER A 264 -2.25 -1.86 0.14
N VAL A 265 -3.53 -1.54 0.14
CA VAL A 265 -4.11 -0.48 0.98
C VAL A 265 -5.24 -1.04 1.83
N SER A 266 -5.35 -0.59 3.06
CA SER A 266 -6.48 -0.94 3.93
C SER A 266 -7.39 0.28 4.14
N GLY A 267 -8.69 0.04 4.12
CA GLY A 267 -9.72 1.01 4.47
C GLY A 267 -10.77 0.36 5.36
N THR A 268 -11.39 1.14 6.23
CA THR A 268 -12.49 0.68 7.08
C THR A 268 -13.75 1.44 6.70
N THR A 269 -14.85 0.73 6.46
CA THR A 269 -16.15 1.35 6.24
C THR A 269 -16.57 2.17 7.46
N GLY A 270 -17.30 3.26 7.22
CA GLY A 270 -17.96 4.03 8.27
C GLY A 270 -19.04 3.23 8.97
N GLY A 271 -19.85 3.90 9.79
CA GLY A 271 -20.95 3.22 10.47
C GLY A 271 -20.49 2.23 11.52
N CYS A 272 -19.21 2.31 11.92
CA CYS A 272 -18.83 1.94 13.28
C CYS A 272 -19.87 2.55 14.19
N THR A 273 -20.62 1.68 14.86
CA THR A 273 -21.22 2.05 16.12
C THR A 273 -20.03 2.42 16.99
N THR A 274 -19.62 3.70 16.95
CA THR A 274 -19.15 4.38 18.15
C THR A 274 -20.16 3.94 19.18
N GLY A 275 -19.75 3.14 20.17
CA GLY A 275 -20.68 2.57 21.14
C GLY A 275 -21.52 3.73 21.65
N GLY A 276 -22.80 3.80 21.23
CA GLY A 276 -23.52 5.08 21.26
C GLY A 276 -23.39 5.70 22.63
N ARG A 277 -23.06 6.99 22.72
CA ARG A 277 -22.76 7.65 23.99
C ARG A 277 -23.71 7.17 25.08
N MET A 278 -23.17 6.52 26.11
CA MET A 278 -23.99 6.03 27.22
C MET A 278 -24.47 7.26 28.00
N PRO A 279 -25.72 7.29 28.46
CA PRO A 279 -26.17 8.37 29.34
C PRO A 279 -25.24 8.49 30.54
N GLY A 280 -25.03 9.71 31.04
CA GLY A 280 -24.38 9.91 32.33
C GLY A 280 -24.99 9.00 33.40
N ALA A 281 -24.15 8.17 34.03
CA ALA A 281 -24.62 7.07 34.87
C ALA A 281 -23.79 6.96 36.16
N PRO A 282 -24.01 7.86 37.14
CA PRO A 282 -23.28 7.83 38.39
C PRO A 282 -23.57 6.55 39.18
N TYR A 283 -22.66 6.18 40.09
CA TYR A 283 -22.80 4.98 40.89
C TYR A 283 -23.90 5.16 41.94
N LEU A 284 -24.81 4.20 42.03
CA LEU A 284 -25.81 4.08 43.09
C LEU A 284 -25.57 2.76 43.82
N TYR A 285 -25.24 2.86 45.10
CA TYR A 285 -24.84 1.70 45.90
C TYR A 285 -25.86 1.46 47.01
N MET A 286 -26.53 0.31 46.99
CA MET A 286 -27.64 0.04 47.93
C MET A 286 -27.19 -0.55 49.29
N GLY A 287 -25.89 -0.84 49.47
CA GLY A 287 -25.39 -1.51 50.66
C GLY A 287 -25.18 -0.61 51.89
N TRP A 288 -24.82 0.66 51.70
CA TRP A 288 -24.54 1.62 52.78
C TRP A 288 -24.77 3.08 52.37
N GLY A 289 -24.47 4.04 53.26
CA GLY A 289 -24.40 5.48 52.94
C GLY A 289 -25.72 6.15 52.61
N ASN A 290 -26.83 5.64 53.18
CA ASN A 290 -28.17 6.19 52.98
C ASN A 290 -28.51 6.38 51.49
N PRO A 291 -28.69 5.27 50.73
CA PRO A 291 -28.97 5.33 49.30
C PRO A 291 -30.29 6.07 49.05
N PRO A 292 -30.29 7.13 48.22
CA PRO A 292 -31.51 7.86 47.95
C PRO A 292 -32.43 7.05 47.03
N SER A 293 -33.73 7.38 47.06
CA SER A 293 -34.68 6.83 46.08
C SER A 293 -34.25 7.25 44.66
N PRO A 294 -34.03 6.31 43.72
CA PRO A 294 -33.66 6.66 42.36
C PRO A 294 -34.76 7.48 41.68
N ALA A 295 -36.05 7.26 42.01
CA ALA A 295 -37.13 8.08 41.48
C ALA A 295 -36.96 9.55 41.82
N THR A 296 -36.66 9.86 43.09
CA THR A 296 -36.45 11.23 43.58
C THR A 296 -35.26 11.87 42.89
N VAL A 297 -34.14 11.15 42.76
CA VAL A 297 -32.94 11.65 42.08
C VAL A 297 -33.23 11.91 40.60
N MET A 298 -33.90 11.00 39.90
CA MET A 298 -34.28 11.17 38.50
C MET A 298 -35.18 12.39 38.29
N ASP A 299 -36.14 12.62 39.19
CA ASP A 299 -37.06 13.76 39.10
C ASP A 299 -36.35 15.10 39.36
N ALA A 300 -35.40 15.12 40.29
CA ALA A 300 -34.65 16.33 40.64
C ALA A 300 -33.58 16.71 39.60
N THR A 301 -32.98 15.72 38.94
CA THR A 301 -31.76 15.92 38.14
C THR A 301 -31.93 15.69 36.65
N GLY A 302 -32.97 14.94 36.26
CA GLY A 302 -33.16 14.48 34.88
C GLY A 302 -32.30 13.28 34.48
N VAL A 303 -31.43 12.76 35.37
CA VAL A 303 -30.59 11.60 35.08
C VAL A 303 -31.47 10.40 34.68
N LYS A 304 -31.01 9.62 33.69
CA LYS A 304 -31.77 8.49 33.13
C LYS A 304 -31.10 7.14 33.31
N SER A 305 -29.88 7.11 33.86
CA SER A 305 -29.15 5.88 34.07
C SER A 305 -28.36 5.94 35.36
N PHE A 306 -28.16 4.77 35.97
CA PHE A 306 -27.33 4.60 37.15
C PHE A 306 -26.44 3.38 36.94
N THR A 307 -25.22 3.45 37.48
CA THR A 307 -24.36 2.29 37.63
C THR A 307 -24.64 1.66 38.99
N MET A 308 -25.38 0.54 39.01
CA MET A 308 -25.71 -0.17 40.25
C MET A 308 -24.50 -0.96 40.71
N ALA A 309 -24.08 -0.73 41.94
CA ALA A 309 -22.88 -1.30 42.53
C ALA A 309 -23.20 -2.12 43.80
N PHE A 310 -22.48 -3.18 44.13
CA PHE A 310 -21.58 -3.97 43.28
C PHE A 310 -22.05 -5.42 43.29
N ILE A 311 -21.87 -6.13 42.17
CA ILE A 311 -21.93 -7.59 42.17
C ILE A 311 -20.57 -8.13 42.64
N LEU A 312 -20.62 -8.97 43.67
CA LEU A 312 -19.49 -9.68 44.24
C LEU A 312 -19.80 -11.19 44.32
N SER A 313 -18.82 -11.97 44.75
CA SER A 313 -18.95 -13.38 45.07
C SER A 313 -19.54 -13.58 46.46
N SER A 314 -20.64 -14.34 46.56
CA SER A 314 -21.15 -14.87 47.84
C SER A 314 -20.44 -16.14 48.32
N GLY A 315 -19.35 -16.53 47.66
CA GLY A 315 -18.61 -17.77 47.86
C GLY A 315 -18.48 -18.56 46.57
N GLY A 316 -17.25 -18.92 46.19
CA GLY A 316 -16.97 -19.54 44.89
C GLY A 316 -17.39 -18.63 43.73
N CYS A 317 -17.84 -19.21 42.62
CA CYS A 317 -18.28 -18.45 41.44
C CYS A 317 -19.79 -18.12 41.47
N ASN A 318 -20.29 -17.61 42.59
CA ASN A 318 -21.70 -17.28 42.78
C ASN A 318 -21.92 -15.76 42.91
N PRO A 319 -22.58 -15.12 41.95
CA PRO A 319 -22.83 -13.67 41.97
C PRO A 319 -23.93 -13.29 42.97
N ALA A 320 -23.70 -12.23 43.74
CA ALA A 320 -24.66 -11.60 44.63
C ALA A 320 -24.35 -10.11 44.77
N TRP A 321 -25.36 -9.28 45.01
CA TRP A 321 -25.15 -7.89 45.39
C TRP A 321 -24.38 -7.85 46.71
N ASP A 322 -23.21 -7.22 46.70
CA ASP A 322 -22.34 -7.10 47.87
C ASP A 322 -21.94 -8.45 48.50
N GLY A 323 -22.00 -9.52 47.72
CA GLY A 323 -21.68 -10.88 48.15
C GLY A 323 -22.72 -11.50 49.08
N GLN A 324 -23.82 -10.81 49.37
CA GLN A 324 -24.80 -11.26 50.37
C GLN A 324 -26.25 -11.07 49.93
N ARG A 325 -26.56 -9.98 49.23
CA ARG A 325 -27.94 -9.65 48.83
C ARG A 325 -28.30 -10.36 47.51
N PRO A 326 -29.53 -10.87 47.37
CA PRO A 326 -29.94 -11.66 46.21
C PRO A 326 -30.04 -10.79 44.94
N ILE A 327 -29.64 -11.33 43.79
CA ILE A 327 -29.71 -10.64 42.49
C ILE A 327 -31.11 -10.09 42.22
N THR A 328 -32.14 -10.89 42.50
CA THR A 328 -33.55 -10.56 42.31
C THR A 328 -34.32 -10.54 43.63
N GLY A 329 -35.33 -9.68 43.75
CA GLY A 329 -36.26 -9.65 44.90
C GLY A 329 -35.81 -8.77 46.08
N GLY A 330 -34.55 -8.31 46.09
CA GLY A 330 -34.02 -7.40 47.12
C GLY A 330 -34.18 -5.91 46.80
N ALA A 331 -33.58 -5.07 47.65
CA ALA A 331 -33.59 -3.61 47.51
C ALA A 331 -32.97 -3.14 46.17
N ASP A 332 -31.89 -3.79 45.73
CA ASP A 332 -31.24 -3.51 44.45
C ASP A 332 -32.20 -3.70 43.27
N GLN A 333 -32.94 -4.82 43.24
CA GLN A 333 -33.95 -5.09 42.20
C GLN A 333 -35.12 -4.08 42.26
N GLN A 334 -35.55 -3.68 43.46
CA GLN A 334 -36.60 -2.66 43.60
C GLN A 334 -36.15 -1.32 43.02
N ALA A 335 -34.92 -0.88 43.32
CA ALA A 335 -34.32 0.32 42.75
C ALA A 335 -34.23 0.24 41.22
N ILE A 336 -33.75 -0.88 40.69
CA ILE A 336 -33.69 -1.14 39.23
C ILE A 336 -35.09 -1.05 38.60
N ASN A 337 -36.09 -1.69 39.20
CA ASN A 337 -37.46 -1.66 38.71
C ASN A 337 -38.02 -0.23 38.69
N THR A 338 -37.74 0.56 39.73
CA THR A 338 -38.12 1.98 39.79
C THR A 338 -37.47 2.80 38.67
N ILE A 339 -36.17 2.58 38.41
CA ILE A 339 -35.44 3.27 37.33
C ILE A 339 -36.08 2.93 35.98
N LYS A 340 -36.32 1.65 35.71
CA LYS A 340 -36.92 1.16 34.46
C LYS A 340 -38.35 1.65 34.28
N SER A 341 -39.17 1.67 35.34
CA SER A 341 -40.55 2.16 35.25
C SER A 341 -40.63 3.65 34.92
N LYS A 342 -39.57 4.41 35.19
CA LYS A 342 -39.44 5.84 34.82
C LYS A 342 -38.79 6.05 33.45
N GLY A 343 -38.67 4.98 32.65
CA GLY A 343 -38.04 5.01 31.32
C GLY A 343 -36.51 5.14 31.36
N GLY A 344 -35.89 4.88 32.52
CA GLY A 344 -34.44 4.84 32.66
C GLY A 344 -33.83 3.48 32.29
N SER A 345 -32.50 3.43 32.29
CA SER A 345 -31.70 2.23 32.09
C SER A 345 -30.75 2.00 33.25
N VAL A 346 -30.17 0.81 33.38
CA VAL A 346 -29.17 0.51 34.41
C VAL A 346 -27.91 -0.08 33.79
N GLN A 347 -26.78 0.29 34.38
CA GLN A 347 -25.49 -0.38 34.23
C GLN A 347 -25.24 -1.20 35.50
N ILE A 348 -24.62 -2.36 35.39
CA ILE A 348 -24.34 -3.22 36.55
C ILE A 348 -22.84 -3.37 36.69
N SER A 349 -22.32 -2.90 37.81
CA SER A 349 -20.89 -2.96 38.11
C SER A 349 -20.55 -4.21 38.92
N PHE A 350 -19.52 -4.93 38.48
CA PHE A 350 -18.93 -6.10 39.11
C PHE A 350 -17.57 -5.70 39.69
N GLY A 351 -17.27 -6.09 40.92
CA GLY A 351 -15.99 -5.79 41.57
C GLY A 351 -16.05 -4.60 42.53
N GLY A 352 -15.17 -3.62 42.33
CA GLY A 352 -14.91 -2.49 43.22
C GLY A 352 -13.70 -2.71 44.15
N TRP A 353 -13.35 -1.70 44.94
CA TRP A 353 -12.15 -1.71 45.79
C TRP A 353 -12.12 -2.84 46.83
N GLN A 354 -13.27 -3.10 47.49
CA GLN A 354 -13.41 -4.06 48.59
C GLN A 354 -14.38 -5.21 48.26
N GLY A 355 -14.28 -6.28 49.06
CA GLY A 355 -15.19 -7.41 49.03
C GLY A 355 -14.63 -8.62 48.27
N ASN A 356 -15.38 -9.73 48.31
CA ASN A 356 -14.96 -10.99 47.70
C ASN A 356 -15.32 -10.99 46.20
N LYS A 357 -14.35 -10.83 45.29
CA LYS A 357 -14.64 -10.58 43.86
C LYS A 357 -14.84 -11.85 43.05
N LEU A 358 -15.61 -11.79 41.97
CA LEU A 358 -15.82 -12.93 41.08
C LEU A 358 -14.56 -13.30 40.29
N GLY A 359 -13.74 -12.32 39.88
CA GLY A 359 -12.53 -12.53 39.10
C GLY A 359 -11.58 -13.58 39.71
N PRO A 360 -11.17 -13.43 40.98
CA PRO A 360 -10.34 -14.42 41.67
C PRO A 360 -11.08 -15.71 42.07
N ASN A 361 -12.41 -15.69 42.27
CA ASN A 361 -13.16 -16.85 42.77
C ASN A 361 -13.69 -17.79 41.67
N CYS A 362 -13.84 -17.31 40.45
CA CYS A 362 -14.20 -18.15 39.30
C CYS A 362 -12.93 -18.78 38.72
N SER A 363 -12.90 -20.11 38.63
CA SER A 363 -11.69 -20.83 38.20
C SER A 363 -11.41 -20.70 36.70
N THR A 364 -12.44 -20.56 35.86
CA THR A 364 -12.31 -20.48 34.39
C THR A 364 -13.07 -19.27 33.81
N PRO A 365 -12.75 -18.85 32.57
CA PRO A 365 -13.50 -17.83 31.85
C PRO A 365 -14.98 -18.18 31.68
N GLU A 366 -15.32 -19.45 31.43
CA GLU A 366 -16.69 -19.93 31.28
C GLU A 366 -17.47 -19.82 32.58
N ALA A 367 -16.83 -20.16 33.71
CA ALA A 367 -17.45 -20.02 35.03
C ALA A 367 -17.76 -18.55 35.32
N PHE A 368 -16.79 -17.65 35.10
CA PHE A 368 -16.99 -16.22 35.27
C PHE A 368 -18.09 -15.68 34.35
N ALA A 369 -18.07 -16.03 33.06
CA ALA A 369 -19.11 -15.64 32.11
C ALA A 369 -20.50 -16.15 32.53
N GLY A 370 -20.58 -17.37 33.05
CA GLY A 370 -21.82 -17.94 33.60
C GLY A 370 -22.34 -17.18 34.82
N ALA A 371 -21.46 -16.69 35.69
CA ALA A 371 -21.84 -15.82 36.80
C ALA A 371 -22.37 -14.46 36.29
N VAL A 372 -21.68 -13.84 35.34
CA VAL A 372 -22.14 -12.59 34.71
C VAL A 372 -23.51 -12.80 34.03
N GLN A 373 -23.70 -13.91 33.33
CA GLN A 373 -24.97 -14.22 32.65
C GLN A 373 -26.15 -14.31 33.63
N LYS A 374 -25.98 -14.93 34.81
CA LYS A 374 -27.03 -14.97 35.84
C LYS A 374 -27.51 -13.56 36.24
N VAL A 375 -26.60 -12.60 36.31
CA VAL A 375 -26.94 -11.20 36.61
C VAL A 375 -27.63 -10.53 35.41
N ILE A 376 -27.12 -10.75 34.20
CA ILE A 376 -27.76 -10.21 32.98
C ILE A 376 -29.19 -10.74 32.85
N ASP A 377 -29.43 -12.02 33.05
CA ASP A 377 -30.76 -12.64 32.97
C ASP A 377 -31.70 -12.11 34.06
N GLY A 378 -31.19 -11.95 35.28
CA GLY A 378 -31.98 -11.47 36.41
C GLY A 378 -32.34 -9.99 36.32
N VAL A 379 -31.44 -9.16 35.79
CA VAL A 379 -31.55 -7.70 35.85
C VAL A 379 -31.88 -7.07 34.50
N GLY A 380 -31.45 -7.65 33.38
CA GLY A 380 -31.56 -7.11 32.04
C GLY A 380 -30.92 -5.71 31.89
N PRO A 381 -29.60 -5.57 32.09
CA PRO A 381 -28.93 -4.28 32.03
C PRO A 381 -28.60 -3.83 30.61
N ALA A 382 -28.44 -2.53 30.40
CA ALA A 382 -27.96 -1.98 29.14
C ALA A 382 -26.42 -2.10 29.00
N VAL A 383 -25.73 -2.11 30.15
CA VAL A 383 -24.28 -2.13 30.25
C VAL A 383 -23.87 -3.03 31.41
N VAL A 384 -22.83 -3.82 31.22
CA VAL A 384 -22.09 -4.46 32.32
C VAL A 384 -20.74 -3.77 32.44
N ASP A 385 -20.42 -3.37 33.66
CA ASP A 385 -19.20 -2.67 34.04
C ASP A 385 -18.34 -3.59 34.91
N PHE A 386 -17.10 -3.79 34.53
CA PHE A 386 -16.13 -4.58 35.30
C PHE A 386 -15.18 -3.61 35.96
N ASP A 387 -15.52 -3.23 37.19
CA ASP A 387 -14.72 -2.35 38.03
C ASP A 387 -13.65 -3.17 38.74
N ILE A 388 -12.52 -3.30 38.05
CA ILE A 388 -11.43 -4.17 38.46
C ILE A 388 -10.40 -3.36 39.21
N GLU A 389 -10.25 -3.70 40.49
CA GLU A 389 -9.39 -2.97 41.41
C GLU A 389 -8.55 -3.92 42.26
N ASN A 390 -7.57 -3.36 42.98
CA ASN A 390 -6.78 -4.03 44.01
C ASN A 390 -5.93 -5.23 43.50
N THR A 391 -5.14 -5.79 44.40
CA THR A 391 -4.12 -6.81 44.13
C THR A 391 -4.68 -8.18 43.76
N ASP A 392 -5.91 -8.48 44.20
CA ASP A 392 -6.57 -9.77 43.98
C ASP A 392 -7.23 -9.90 42.60
N GLU A 393 -7.43 -8.78 41.88
CA GLU A 393 -8.10 -8.76 40.57
C GLU A 393 -7.33 -7.92 39.53
N PHE A 394 -7.14 -6.62 39.77
CA PHE A 394 -6.48 -5.73 38.82
C PHE A 394 -4.98 -6.00 38.68
N GLU A 395 -4.28 -6.24 39.79
CA GLU A 395 -2.82 -6.50 39.77
C GLU A 395 -2.46 -7.99 39.63
N SER A 396 -3.28 -8.72 38.87
CA SER A 396 -3.12 -10.15 38.63
C SER A 396 -3.30 -10.48 37.16
N GLU A 397 -2.21 -10.85 36.48
CA GLU A 397 -2.24 -11.23 35.07
C GLU A 397 -3.23 -12.37 34.78
N VAL A 398 -3.25 -13.36 35.67
CA VAL A 398 -4.11 -14.54 35.57
C VAL A 398 -5.58 -14.15 35.66
N VAL A 399 -5.92 -13.25 36.58
CA VAL A 399 -7.31 -12.82 36.77
C VAL A 399 -7.75 -11.90 35.64
N GLN A 400 -6.92 -10.93 35.23
CA GLN A 400 -7.20 -10.11 34.05
C GLN A 400 -7.45 -10.96 32.80
N ASP A 401 -6.58 -11.94 32.50
CA ASP A 401 -6.74 -12.82 31.33
C ASP A 401 -8.02 -13.64 31.40
N ARG A 402 -8.39 -14.10 32.60
CA ARG A 402 -9.65 -14.83 32.81
C ARG A 402 -10.85 -13.95 32.52
N ILE A 403 -10.88 -12.74 33.07
CA ILE A 403 -11.96 -11.76 32.85
C ILE A 403 -12.04 -11.45 31.35
N LEU A 404 -10.94 -11.05 30.71
CA LEU A 404 -10.90 -10.69 29.29
C LEU A 404 -11.40 -11.81 28.37
N ASN A 405 -11.04 -13.07 28.64
CA ASN A 405 -11.57 -14.20 27.88
C ASN A 405 -13.07 -14.44 28.16
N ALA A 406 -13.53 -14.22 29.39
CA ALA A 406 -14.94 -14.34 29.73
C ALA A 406 -15.79 -13.27 29.04
N LEU A 407 -15.28 -12.05 28.85
CA LEU A 407 -15.98 -10.96 28.14
C LEU A 407 -16.39 -11.36 26.72
N LYS A 408 -15.59 -12.21 26.05
CA LYS A 408 -15.90 -12.74 24.71
C LYS A 408 -17.17 -13.59 24.74
N ILE A 409 -17.30 -14.45 25.75
CA ILE A 409 -18.45 -15.33 25.96
C ILE A 409 -19.68 -14.47 26.29
N VAL A 410 -19.53 -13.51 27.21
CA VAL A 410 -20.61 -12.59 27.61
C VAL A 410 -21.13 -11.79 26.42
N LYS A 411 -20.26 -11.21 25.59
CA LYS A 411 -20.68 -10.44 24.42
C LYS A 411 -21.34 -11.31 23.35
N ALA A 412 -20.83 -12.51 23.11
CA ALA A 412 -21.40 -13.43 22.14
C ALA A 412 -22.83 -13.83 22.52
N ALA A 413 -23.10 -14.04 23.81
CA ALA A 413 -24.43 -14.34 24.31
C ALA A 413 -25.35 -13.10 24.36
N ASN A 414 -24.79 -11.91 24.54
CA ASN A 414 -25.54 -10.66 24.76
C ASN A 414 -25.07 -9.54 23.84
N PRO A 415 -25.29 -9.64 22.51
CA PRO A 415 -24.71 -8.71 21.54
C PRO A 415 -25.16 -7.24 21.74
N SER A 416 -26.33 -7.03 22.34
CA SER A 416 -26.88 -5.69 22.63
C SER A 416 -26.37 -5.07 23.93
N VAL A 417 -25.74 -5.85 24.83
CA VAL A 417 -25.22 -5.34 26.11
C VAL A 417 -23.82 -4.77 25.86
N LYS A 418 -23.57 -3.56 26.37
CA LYS A 418 -22.23 -2.95 26.31
C LYS A 418 -21.35 -3.44 27.44
N ILE A 419 -20.06 -3.56 27.16
CA ILE A 419 -19.03 -3.98 28.11
C ILE A 419 -18.12 -2.80 28.42
N VAL A 420 -18.12 -2.38 29.69
CA VAL A 420 -17.21 -1.38 30.24
C VAL A 420 -16.18 -2.10 31.11
N VAL A 421 -14.92 -1.67 31.05
CA VAL A 421 -13.92 -2.04 32.06
C VAL A 421 -13.46 -0.77 32.75
N THR A 422 -13.71 -0.68 34.05
CA THR A 422 -13.34 0.44 34.91
C THR A 422 -12.11 0.06 35.74
N PHE A 423 -11.12 0.94 35.83
CA PHE A 423 -9.87 0.67 36.55
C PHE A 423 -9.17 1.95 37.03
N GLY A 424 -8.31 1.81 38.03
CA GLY A 424 -7.50 2.90 38.59
C GLY A 424 -6.48 3.48 37.60
N THR A 425 -6.16 4.76 37.74
CA THR A 425 -5.19 5.47 36.88
C THR A 425 -4.21 6.27 37.70
N SER A 426 -3.08 6.64 37.10
CA SER A 426 -2.24 7.74 37.60
C SER A 426 -2.71 9.08 37.04
N THR A 427 -2.12 10.18 37.50
CA THR A 427 -2.37 11.53 36.97
C THR A 427 -1.97 11.71 35.51
N THR A 428 -1.22 10.76 34.92
CA THR A 428 -0.74 10.80 33.53
C THR A 428 -1.27 9.65 32.67
N GLY A 429 -2.19 8.84 33.22
CA GLY A 429 -2.86 7.76 32.51
C GLY A 429 -2.69 6.40 33.17
N PRO A 430 -3.05 5.31 32.46
CA PRO A 430 -3.01 3.96 32.98
C PRO A 430 -1.63 3.62 33.56
N THR A 431 -1.62 2.96 34.72
CA THR A 431 -0.39 2.40 35.30
C THR A 431 0.10 1.21 34.44
N TYR A 432 1.15 0.52 34.90
CA TYR A 432 1.58 -0.74 34.29
C TYR A 432 0.41 -1.71 34.10
N TRP A 433 -0.39 -1.93 35.14
CA TRP A 433 -1.51 -2.88 35.13
C TRP A 433 -2.63 -2.50 34.16
N GLY A 434 -2.94 -1.20 34.07
CA GLY A 434 -3.93 -0.70 33.11
C GLY A 434 -3.43 -0.78 31.67
N THR A 435 -2.16 -0.45 31.43
CA THR A 435 -1.53 -0.57 30.10
C THR A 435 -1.47 -2.05 29.66
N ARG A 436 -1.10 -2.94 30.58
CA ARG A 436 -1.10 -4.39 30.37
C ARG A 436 -2.49 -4.90 30.01
N LEU A 437 -3.52 -4.48 30.75
CA LEU A 437 -4.91 -4.85 30.47
C LEU A 437 -5.34 -4.43 29.04
N ILE A 438 -5.03 -3.19 28.64
CA ILE A 438 -5.36 -2.65 27.31
C ILE A 438 -4.64 -3.42 26.19
N ASN A 439 -3.34 -3.69 26.34
CA ASN A 439 -2.60 -4.45 25.34
C ASN A 439 -3.12 -5.90 25.26
N ARG A 440 -3.39 -6.50 26.41
CA ARG A 440 -3.85 -7.87 26.49
C ARG A 440 -5.27 -8.05 25.97
N SER A 441 -6.16 -7.07 26.18
CA SER A 441 -7.51 -7.08 25.60
C SER A 441 -7.45 -7.05 24.07
N LYS A 442 -6.52 -6.28 23.49
CA LYS A 442 -6.26 -6.29 22.04
C LYS A 442 -5.80 -7.66 21.55
N GLU A 443 -4.79 -8.25 22.21
CA GLU A 443 -4.24 -9.57 21.84
C GLU A 443 -5.29 -10.68 21.87
N LEU A 444 -6.14 -10.66 22.91
CA LEU A 444 -7.20 -11.67 23.11
C LEU A 444 -8.45 -11.40 22.27
N ALA A 445 -8.51 -10.24 21.59
CA ALA A 445 -9.69 -9.71 20.92
C ALA A 445 -10.91 -9.64 21.87
N ALA A 446 -10.71 -9.13 23.09
CA ALA A 446 -11.78 -8.92 24.04
C ALA A 446 -12.69 -7.76 23.57
N PRO A 447 -14.02 -7.95 23.53
CA PRO A 447 -14.96 -7.00 22.95
C PRO A 447 -15.38 -5.92 23.95
N ILE A 448 -14.41 -5.09 24.38
CA ILE A 448 -14.64 -3.98 25.31
C ILE A 448 -15.15 -2.77 24.53
N ASP A 449 -16.35 -2.29 24.88
CA ASP A 449 -16.97 -1.12 24.27
C ASP A 449 -16.41 0.20 24.86
N ASN A 450 -15.95 0.18 26.12
CA ASN A 450 -15.42 1.36 26.79
C ASN A 450 -14.40 1.02 27.90
N TYR A 451 -13.27 1.73 27.91
CA TYR A 451 -12.28 1.73 29.00
C TYR A 451 -12.48 2.98 29.87
N THR A 452 -12.91 2.79 31.11
CA THR A 452 -13.16 3.90 32.04
C THR A 452 -12.04 3.98 33.08
N ILE A 453 -11.48 5.18 33.24
CA ILE A 453 -10.50 5.45 34.31
C ILE A 453 -11.17 6.06 35.53
N MET A 454 -10.57 5.83 36.70
CA MET A 454 -10.93 6.44 37.98
C MET A 454 -9.90 7.48 38.43
N PRO A 455 -9.99 8.74 37.96
CA PRO A 455 -8.96 9.76 38.20
C PRO A 455 -9.16 10.49 39.54
N PHE A 456 -9.00 9.76 40.64
CA PHE A 456 -9.02 10.28 42.01
C PHE A 456 -8.11 9.45 42.91
N ASP A 457 -7.90 9.90 44.14
CA ASP A 457 -6.99 9.32 45.13
C ASP A 457 -5.51 9.33 44.71
N PHE A 458 -5.06 10.46 44.16
CA PHE A 458 -3.67 10.66 43.73
C PHE A 458 -2.70 11.05 44.86
N GLY A 459 -3.19 11.25 46.09
CA GLY A 459 -2.35 11.57 47.25
C GLY A 459 -2.28 13.05 47.63
N GLY A 460 -3.30 13.87 47.27
CA GLY A 460 -3.54 15.20 47.84
C GLY A 460 -2.98 16.38 47.03
N GLY A 461 -3.56 17.59 47.22
CA GLY A 461 -3.06 18.86 46.63
C GLY A 461 -3.30 19.05 45.13
N ALA A 462 -4.13 18.20 44.53
CA ALA A 462 -4.29 18.11 43.09
C ALA A 462 -5.20 19.19 42.48
N ASN A 463 -4.78 19.75 41.35
CA ASN A 463 -5.71 20.35 40.39
C ASN A 463 -6.50 19.21 39.73
N MET A 464 -7.63 18.84 40.32
CA MET A 464 -8.41 17.66 39.91
C MET A 464 -8.89 17.73 38.46
N TYR A 465 -9.20 18.93 37.94
CA TYR A 465 -9.52 19.09 36.52
C TYR A 465 -8.32 18.71 35.65
N GLN A 466 -7.16 19.32 35.89
CA GLN A 466 -5.99 19.10 35.05
C GLN A 466 -5.48 17.65 35.15
N ASN A 467 -5.49 17.06 36.35
CA ASN A 467 -5.08 15.67 36.54
C ASN A 467 -6.05 14.69 35.85
N THR A 468 -7.35 14.96 35.89
CA THR A 468 -8.34 14.17 35.15
C THR A 468 -8.12 14.25 33.64
N VAL A 469 -7.88 15.45 33.11
CA VAL A 469 -7.58 15.65 31.67
C VAL A 469 -6.28 14.93 31.30
N ASN A 470 -5.22 15.08 32.08
CA ASN A 470 -3.94 14.42 31.81
C ASN A 470 -4.07 12.89 31.84
N ALA A 471 -4.80 12.34 32.81
CA ALA A 471 -5.09 10.92 32.88
C ALA A 471 -5.88 10.42 31.67
N ALA A 472 -6.90 11.17 31.24
CA ALA A 472 -7.67 10.86 30.05
C ALA A 472 -6.82 10.91 28.77
N GLU A 473 -5.98 11.93 28.58
CA GLU A 473 -5.06 12.00 27.44
C GLU A 473 -4.07 10.82 27.43
N GLY A 474 -3.59 10.43 28.62
CA GLY A 474 -2.75 9.24 28.82
C GLY A 474 -3.45 7.95 28.39
N LEU A 475 -4.69 7.72 28.83
CA LEU A 475 -5.48 6.57 28.39
C LEU A 475 -5.69 6.57 26.87
N LYS A 476 -6.00 7.72 26.28
CA LYS A 476 -6.18 7.84 24.83
C LYS A 476 -4.90 7.45 24.10
N ASN A 477 -3.73 7.88 24.59
CA ASN A 477 -2.44 7.50 23.98
C ASN A 477 -2.15 5.99 24.13
N ALA A 478 -2.51 5.37 25.26
CA ALA A 478 -2.38 3.93 25.46
C ALA A 478 -3.26 3.14 24.48
N LEU A 479 -4.54 3.54 24.34
CA LEU A 479 -5.47 2.92 23.40
C LEU A 479 -5.01 3.08 21.94
N LYS A 480 -4.55 4.26 21.54
CA LYS A 480 -3.98 4.45 20.20
C LYS A 480 -2.78 3.54 19.95
N SER A 481 -1.89 3.42 20.93
CA SER A 481 -0.68 2.60 20.81
C SER A 481 -1.04 1.12 20.67
N ALA A 482 -2.01 0.64 21.45
CA ALA A 482 -2.44 -0.77 21.41
C ALA A 482 -3.24 -1.12 20.15
N PHE A 483 -4.16 -0.24 19.73
CA PHE A 483 -5.14 -0.56 18.68
C PHE A 483 -4.83 0.06 17.31
N GLY A 484 -3.88 0.99 17.21
CA GLY A 484 -3.62 1.76 15.98
C GLY A 484 -4.74 2.76 15.65
N TRP A 485 -5.55 3.13 16.64
CA TRP A 485 -6.69 4.03 16.46
C TRP A 485 -6.28 5.49 16.26
N SER A 486 -7.19 6.26 15.63
CA SER A 486 -7.16 7.73 15.67
C SER A 486 -7.56 8.26 17.05
N ASP A 487 -7.28 9.53 17.33
CA ASP A 487 -7.73 10.21 18.55
C ASP A 487 -9.24 10.08 18.74
N ALA A 488 -10.04 10.36 17.71
CA ALA A 488 -11.50 10.29 17.79
C ALA A 488 -12.01 8.88 18.10
N GLN A 489 -11.36 7.84 17.53
CA GLN A 489 -11.70 6.45 17.86
C GLN A 489 -11.35 6.11 19.30
N ALA A 490 -10.17 6.51 19.79
CA ALA A 490 -9.78 6.27 21.17
C ALA A 490 -10.70 6.98 22.17
N TYR A 491 -11.05 8.26 21.92
CA TYR A 491 -12.04 8.97 22.73
C TYR A 491 -13.41 8.27 22.75
N ALA A 492 -13.86 7.78 21.59
CA ALA A 492 -15.13 7.05 21.50
C ALA A 492 -15.14 5.71 22.26
N HIS A 493 -13.99 5.22 22.74
CA HIS A 493 -13.86 3.97 23.50
C HIS A 493 -13.40 4.22 24.94
N MET A 494 -13.53 5.45 25.45
CA MET A 494 -13.08 5.76 26.81
C MET A 494 -14.12 6.49 27.65
N GLY A 495 -13.94 6.41 28.97
CA GLY A 495 -14.81 7.00 29.97
C GLY A 495 -14.06 7.56 31.16
N ILE A 496 -14.77 8.37 31.94
CA ILE A 496 -14.29 8.90 33.22
C ILE A 496 -15.30 8.52 34.31
N SER A 497 -14.82 7.91 35.39
CA SER A 497 -15.56 7.72 36.63
C SER A 497 -14.86 8.48 37.75
N GLY A 498 -15.33 9.69 38.10
CA GLY A 498 -14.71 10.51 39.13
C GLY A 498 -15.14 10.15 40.56
N MET A 499 -14.72 10.93 41.55
CA MET A 499 -15.27 10.91 42.91
C MET A 499 -15.73 12.32 43.26
N ASN A 500 -17.00 12.48 43.65
CA ASN A 500 -17.56 13.81 43.90
C ASN A 500 -17.13 14.38 45.26
N GLY A 501 -16.90 15.70 45.35
CA GLY A 501 -16.46 16.33 46.58
C GLY A 501 -15.06 15.90 47.01
N LEU A 502 -14.88 15.51 48.28
CA LEU A 502 -13.61 15.01 48.80
C LEU A 502 -13.38 13.55 48.40
N SER A 503 -12.20 13.26 47.86
CA SER A 503 -11.70 11.88 47.71
C SER A 503 -11.21 11.32 49.06
N ASP A 504 -10.84 10.04 49.12
CA ASP A 504 -10.26 9.43 50.32
C ASP A 504 -8.92 10.07 50.69
N GLN A 505 -8.20 10.57 49.68
CA GLN A 505 -6.98 11.39 49.84
C GLN A 505 -7.26 12.89 50.03
N GLN A 506 -8.51 13.26 50.34
CA GLN A 506 -8.97 14.63 50.59
C GLN A 506 -8.76 15.60 49.42
N GLU A 507 -8.75 15.10 48.19
CA GLU A 507 -8.70 15.93 46.99
C GLU A 507 -10.09 16.48 46.69
N VAL A 508 -10.18 17.76 46.33
CA VAL A 508 -11.47 18.41 46.13
C VAL A 508 -11.85 18.41 44.65
N THR A 509 -12.87 17.64 44.30
CA THR A 509 -13.61 17.76 43.04
C THR A 509 -14.93 18.48 43.33
N ASN A 510 -14.95 19.80 43.20
CA ASN A 510 -16.19 20.58 43.34
C ASN A 510 -17.02 20.57 42.04
N GLN A 511 -18.20 21.18 42.10
CA GLN A 511 -19.19 21.22 41.02
C GLN A 511 -18.68 21.95 39.77
N SER A 512 -17.89 23.01 39.95
CA SER A 512 -17.26 23.72 38.83
C SER A 512 -16.26 22.81 38.11
N THR A 513 -15.38 22.15 38.87
CA THR A 513 -14.44 21.16 38.35
C THR A 513 -15.16 20.00 37.64
N TRP A 514 -16.23 19.47 38.23
CA TRP A 514 -17.01 18.40 37.60
C TRP A 514 -17.72 18.84 36.32
N THR A 515 -18.21 20.08 36.28
CA THR A 515 -18.76 20.70 35.07
C THR A 515 -17.70 20.78 33.97
N GLN A 516 -16.48 21.21 34.29
CA GLN A 516 -15.37 21.25 33.34
C GLN A 516 -15.00 19.85 32.83
N ILE A 517 -14.98 18.83 33.70
CA ILE A 517 -14.74 17.44 33.30
C ILE A 517 -15.83 16.93 32.36
N ARG A 518 -17.11 17.22 32.66
CA ARG A 518 -18.26 16.85 31.82
C ARG A 518 -18.19 17.53 30.45
N ASP A 519 -17.83 18.81 30.40
CA ASP A 519 -17.69 19.57 29.16
C ASP A 519 -16.49 19.06 28.33
N TYR A 520 -15.35 18.78 28.97
CA TYR A 520 -14.21 18.13 28.32
C TYR A 520 -14.62 16.79 27.70
N ALA A 521 -15.22 15.91 28.49
CA ALA A 521 -15.64 14.58 28.05
C ALA A 521 -16.63 14.67 26.87
N THR A 522 -17.57 15.61 26.92
CA THR A 522 -18.50 15.89 25.81
C THR A 522 -17.77 16.37 24.56
N SER A 523 -16.88 17.36 24.70
CA SER A 523 -16.17 17.98 23.57
C SER A 523 -15.25 17.01 22.82
N LYS A 524 -14.70 16.01 23.53
CA LYS A 524 -13.82 14.98 22.96
C LYS A 524 -14.59 13.79 22.40
N GLY A 525 -15.88 13.65 22.70
CA GLY A 525 -16.69 12.51 22.27
C GLY A 525 -16.46 11.26 23.10
N LEU A 526 -16.17 11.40 24.40
CA LEU A 526 -16.16 10.26 25.33
C LEU A 526 -17.52 9.57 25.35
N THR A 527 -17.53 8.26 25.58
CA THR A 527 -18.77 7.48 25.57
C THR A 527 -19.32 7.17 26.95
N ARG A 528 -18.58 7.45 28.04
CA ARG A 528 -19.03 7.26 29.42
C ARG A 528 -18.59 8.38 30.36
N LEU A 529 -19.52 8.81 31.21
CA LEU A 529 -19.23 9.65 32.38
C LEU A 529 -20.02 9.12 33.58
N ALA A 530 -19.32 8.93 34.69
CA ALA A 530 -19.88 8.53 35.98
C ALA A 530 -19.08 9.17 37.12
N PHE A 531 -19.58 9.01 38.34
CA PHE A 531 -18.79 9.28 39.53
C PHE A 531 -19.26 8.42 40.70
N TRP A 532 -18.36 8.27 41.67
CA TRP A 532 -18.62 7.73 42.99
C TRP A 532 -18.95 8.86 43.98
N SER A 533 -20.18 9.01 44.48
CA SER A 533 -21.41 8.27 44.13
C SER A 533 -22.65 9.12 44.45
N VAL A 534 -23.83 8.70 43.97
CA VAL A 534 -25.12 9.35 44.25
C VAL A 534 -25.44 9.36 45.75
N ASN A 535 -24.98 8.35 46.49
CA ASN A 535 -25.09 8.30 47.96
C ASN A 535 -24.41 9.49 48.63
N ARG A 536 -23.33 9.99 48.03
CA ARG A 536 -22.54 11.10 48.54
C ARG A 536 -22.99 12.47 48.02
N ASP A 537 -23.87 12.52 47.03
CA ASP A 537 -24.23 13.75 46.30
C ASP A 537 -25.24 14.62 47.06
N ARG A 538 -24.83 15.13 48.23
CA ARG A 538 -25.62 15.98 49.13
C ARG A 538 -24.72 16.81 50.07
N PRO A 539 -25.24 17.89 50.68
CA PRO A 539 -24.49 18.72 51.62
C PRO A 539 -23.89 17.89 52.76
N CYS A 540 -22.71 18.30 53.23
CA CYS A 540 -22.00 17.61 54.31
C CYS A 540 -21.76 18.56 55.50
N PRO A 541 -22.75 18.73 56.40
CA PRO A 541 -22.56 19.52 57.61
C PRO A 541 -21.38 18.97 58.44
N GLY A 542 -20.38 19.81 58.70
CA GLY A 542 -19.14 19.42 59.39
C GLY A 542 -17.98 19.02 58.46
N GLY A 543 -18.23 18.85 57.16
CA GLY A 543 -17.21 18.49 56.16
C GLY A 543 -16.63 17.08 56.35
N GLY A 544 -15.51 16.81 55.66
CA GLY A 544 -14.77 15.55 55.77
C GLY A 544 -15.21 14.45 54.79
N VAL A 545 -14.40 13.40 54.69
CA VAL A 545 -14.69 12.24 53.83
C VAL A 545 -15.84 11.45 54.47
N SER A 546 -16.89 11.19 53.68
CA SER A 546 -18.11 10.51 54.14
C SER A 546 -18.71 9.65 53.03
N GLU A 547 -19.32 8.54 53.43
CA GLU A 547 -20.10 7.66 52.58
C GLU A 547 -21.50 8.22 52.24
N SER A 548 -21.99 9.18 53.03
CA SER A 548 -23.36 9.71 52.93
C SER A 548 -23.43 11.17 52.49
N CYS A 549 -22.30 11.85 52.30
CA CYS A 549 -22.21 13.22 51.79
C CYS A 549 -20.85 13.49 51.15
N SER A 550 -20.74 14.58 50.39
CA SER A 550 -19.58 14.83 49.53
C SER A 550 -18.38 15.44 50.25
N GLY A 551 -18.52 15.80 51.51
CA GLY A 551 -17.49 16.51 52.27
C GLY A 551 -17.34 17.99 51.93
N ILE A 552 -18.14 18.52 51.00
CA ILE A 552 -18.10 19.92 50.57
C ILE A 552 -19.49 20.57 50.61
N SER A 553 -19.52 21.90 50.43
CA SER A 553 -20.77 22.65 50.27
C SER A 553 -21.37 22.42 48.89
N GLN A 554 -22.64 22.02 48.85
CA GLN A 554 -23.37 21.79 47.61
C GLN A 554 -24.88 21.83 47.85
N THR A 555 -25.66 21.78 46.76
CA THR A 555 -27.09 21.41 46.82
C THR A 555 -27.27 19.90 46.63
N ASP A 556 -28.43 19.38 47.03
CA ASP A 556 -28.75 17.97 46.81
C ASP A 556 -28.68 17.60 45.32
N TRP A 557 -27.93 16.53 45.04
CA TRP A 557 -27.78 15.90 43.74
C TRP A 557 -27.18 16.76 42.61
N GLU A 558 -26.39 17.78 42.97
CA GLU A 558 -25.81 18.72 42.01
C GLU A 558 -24.83 18.05 41.03
N PHE A 559 -24.00 17.11 41.49
CA PHE A 559 -23.09 16.37 40.62
C PHE A 559 -23.85 15.44 39.67
N THR A 560 -24.92 14.82 40.14
CA THR A 560 -25.83 13.98 39.33
C THR A 560 -26.52 14.82 38.26
N LYS A 561 -26.97 16.04 38.59
CA LYS A 561 -27.55 16.98 37.62
C LYS A 561 -26.54 17.42 36.56
N ILE A 562 -25.29 17.68 36.93
CA ILE A 562 -24.22 17.99 35.97
C ILE A 562 -23.98 16.79 35.05
N THR A 563 -23.91 15.58 35.62
CA THR A 563 -23.69 14.32 34.91
C THR A 563 -24.83 13.97 33.97
N ALA A 564 -26.08 14.32 34.31
CA ALA A 564 -27.23 14.14 33.43
C ALA A 564 -27.15 14.97 32.13
N GLY A 565 -26.31 16.02 32.09
CA GLY A 565 -26.02 16.80 30.89
C GLY A 565 -24.93 16.21 29.98
N PHE A 566 -24.36 15.07 30.34
CA PHE A 566 -23.50 14.26 29.47
C PHE A 566 -24.38 13.35 28.60
#